data_AF-A0A1W2G0C9-F1
#
_entry.id   AF-A0A1W2G0C9-F1
#
_cell.length_a   1.000
_cell.length_b   1.000
_cell.length_c   1.000
_cell.angle_alpha   90.00
_cell.angle_beta   90.00
_cell.angle_gamma   90.00
#
_symmetry.space_group_name_H-M   'P 1'
#
loop_
_entity.id
_entity.type
_entity.pdbx_description
1 polymer ?
#
loop_
_entity_poly.entity_id
_entity_poly.type
_entity_poly.pdbx_seq_one_letter_code
_entity_poly.pdbx_strand_id
1 'polypeptide(L)'
;MTITPSTAEVDAARLLLDRMGITPEDLLTAPVERPAIPTFREYIPTVSAAVTAGTRRAYGSYWNRITQHWGDRRLDEPTPSQIKQLVETIRSNVVVRRNARGGRSAAEHLIAALRCIYRHAVDDGLIDEGANPAKKVAKPRRLPSTRRAVADTRLAEINEIAGTTGDDPAL
;
A
#
# COMPACT_ATOMS: atom_id res chain seq x y z
N MET A 1 -27.74 2.92 -10.71
CA MET A 1 -29.18 2.81 -10.40
C MET A 1 -29.47 3.86 -9.34
N THR A 2 -29.97 5.03 -9.74
CA THR A 2 -30.44 6.05 -8.79
C THR A 2 -31.81 5.63 -8.32
N ILE A 3 -31.91 5.28 -7.03
CA ILE A 3 -33.19 4.93 -6.40
C ILE A 3 -33.89 6.26 -6.14
N THR A 4 -34.99 6.51 -6.83
CA THR A 4 -35.85 7.66 -6.54
C THR A 4 -36.59 7.36 -5.23
N PRO A 5 -36.44 8.17 -4.17
CA PRO A 5 -37.14 7.94 -2.92
C PRO A 5 -38.66 8.06 -3.14
N SER A 6 -39.41 7.18 -2.51
CA SER A 6 -40.87 7.22 -2.48
C SER A 6 -41.36 8.46 -1.73
N THR A 7 -42.60 8.88 -2.00
CA THR A 7 -43.22 10.03 -1.32
C THR A 7 -43.22 9.86 0.21
N ALA A 8 -43.47 8.64 0.70
CA ALA A 8 -43.43 8.33 2.13
C ALA A 8 -42.03 8.52 2.74
N GLU A 9 -40.96 8.16 2.03
CA GLU A 9 -39.58 8.37 2.49
C GLU A 9 -39.23 9.86 2.52
N VAL A 10 -39.69 10.63 1.53
CA VAL A 10 -39.49 12.09 1.51
C VAL A 10 -40.23 12.77 2.67
N ASP A 11 -41.47 12.38 2.93
CA ASP A 11 -42.26 12.96 4.03
C ASP A 11 -41.70 12.57 5.41
N ALA A 12 -41.23 11.33 5.56
CA ALA A 12 -40.52 10.90 6.77
C ALA A 12 -39.22 11.71 7.00
N ALA A 13 -38.44 11.94 5.94
CA ALA A 13 -37.23 12.77 6.02
C ALA A 13 -37.57 14.23 6.40
N ARG A 14 -38.61 14.82 5.81
CA ARG A 14 -39.08 16.18 6.17
C ARG A 14 -39.49 16.27 7.63
N LEU A 15 -40.26 15.31 8.13
CA LEU A 15 -40.69 15.28 9.53
C LEU A 15 -39.50 15.20 10.50
N LEU A 16 -38.47 14.41 10.15
CA LEU A 16 -37.24 14.30 10.93
C LEU A 16 -36.48 15.62 10.98
N LEU A 17 -36.30 16.28 9.82
CA LEU A 17 -35.61 17.56 9.72
C LEU A 17 -36.33 18.65 10.51
N ASP A 18 -37.66 18.74 10.38
CA ASP A 18 -38.50 19.69 11.12
C ASP A 18 -38.39 19.48 12.63
N ARG A 19 -38.43 18.23 13.10
CA ARG A 19 -38.27 17.88 14.52
C ARG A 19 -36.89 18.26 15.07
N MET A 20 -35.85 18.23 14.24
CA MET A 20 -34.49 18.64 14.63
C MET A 20 -34.27 20.16 14.49
N GLY A 21 -35.23 20.91 13.92
CA GLY A 21 -35.07 22.32 13.62
C GLY A 21 -34.01 22.61 12.54
N ILE A 22 -33.76 21.63 11.66
CA ILE A 22 -32.77 21.71 10.59
C ILE A 22 -33.49 21.96 9.28
N THR A 23 -33.11 23.00 8.55
CA THR A 23 -33.63 23.22 7.19
C THR A 23 -32.89 22.33 6.18
N PRO A 24 -33.52 21.98 5.05
CA PRO A 24 -32.81 21.28 3.96
C PRO A 24 -31.54 22.02 3.49
N GLU A 25 -31.57 23.35 3.50
CA GLU A 25 -30.44 24.21 3.16
C GLU A 25 -29.29 24.07 4.16
N ASP A 26 -29.57 23.89 5.45
CA ASP A 26 -28.55 23.65 6.47
C ASP A 26 -27.75 22.37 6.19
N LEU A 27 -28.35 21.34 5.60
CA LEU A 27 -27.63 20.11 5.21
C LEU A 27 -26.61 20.34 4.08
N LEU A 28 -26.86 21.33 3.23
CA LEU A 28 -25.98 21.70 2.12
C LEU A 28 -24.89 22.69 2.56
N THR A 29 -25.17 23.47 3.60
CA THR A 29 -24.32 24.58 4.06
C THR A 29 -23.49 24.20 5.28
N ALA A 30 -23.92 23.19 6.06
CA ALA A 30 -23.14 22.65 7.15
C ALA A 30 -21.80 22.15 6.60
N PRO A 31 -20.67 22.70 7.09
CA PRO A 31 -19.38 22.14 6.74
C PRO A 31 -19.37 20.72 7.26
N VAL A 32 -19.38 19.76 6.35
CA VAL A 32 -18.99 18.41 6.68
C VAL A 32 -17.51 18.52 7.05
N GLU A 33 -17.20 18.65 8.35
CA GLU A 33 -15.85 18.52 8.90
C GLU A 33 -15.37 17.08 8.71
N ARG A 34 -15.27 16.63 7.46
CA ARG A 34 -14.41 15.50 7.14
C ARG A 34 -12.99 16.03 7.26
N PRO A 35 -12.16 15.41 8.11
CA PRO A 35 -10.73 15.71 8.10
C PRO A 35 -10.25 15.64 6.65
N ALA A 36 -9.53 16.67 6.20
CA ALA A 36 -8.97 16.66 4.86
C ALA A 36 -8.13 15.39 4.70
N ILE A 37 -8.44 14.58 3.68
CA ILE A 37 -7.72 13.34 3.42
C ILE A 37 -6.25 13.70 3.17
N PRO A 38 -5.32 13.17 3.98
CA PRO A 38 -3.92 13.56 3.89
C PRO A 38 -3.32 13.11 2.57
N THR A 39 -2.21 13.74 2.21
CA THR A 39 -1.37 13.32 1.09
C THR A 39 -0.52 12.10 1.46
N PHE A 40 0.05 11.42 0.46
CA PHE A 40 1.00 10.34 0.73
C PHE A 40 2.20 10.82 1.54
N ARG A 41 2.71 12.02 1.26
CA ARG A 41 3.85 12.61 1.97
C ARG A 41 3.56 12.80 3.45
N GLU A 42 2.36 13.23 3.79
CA GLU A 42 1.92 13.45 5.18
C GLU A 42 1.64 12.14 5.92
N TYR A 43 1.02 11.16 5.23
CA TYR A 43 0.50 9.97 5.90
C TYR A 43 1.51 8.81 6.01
N ILE A 44 2.44 8.68 5.07
CA ILE A 44 3.46 7.62 5.10
C ILE A 44 4.30 7.64 6.41
N PRO A 45 4.72 8.80 6.96
CA PRO A 45 5.37 8.86 8.27
C PRO A 45 4.56 8.21 9.39
N THR A 46 3.24 8.46 9.45
CA THR A 46 2.32 7.87 10.43
C THR A 46 2.29 6.35 10.32
N VAL A 47 2.10 5.83 9.10
CA VAL A 47 2.11 4.38 8.84
C VAL A 47 3.47 3.77 9.18
N SER A 48 4.56 4.47 8.85
CA SER A 48 5.92 4.02 9.15
C SER A 48 6.17 3.88 10.64
N ALA A 49 5.65 4.81 11.46
CA ALA A 49 5.72 4.75 12.90
C ALA A 49 4.89 3.60 13.49
N ALA A 50 3.72 3.32 12.92
CA ALA A 50 2.78 2.29 13.41
C ALA A 50 3.20 0.84 13.11
N VAL A 51 3.97 0.59 12.06
CA VAL A 51 4.37 -0.79 11.70
C VAL A 51 5.64 -1.26 12.42
N THR A 52 5.83 -2.59 12.49
CA THR A 52 7.06 -3.19 13.02
C THR A 52 8.31 -2.76 12.24
N ALA A 53 9.47 -2.82 12.89
CA ALA A 53 10.75 -2.54 12.25
C ALA A 53 11.03 -3.43 11.02
N GLY A 54 10.59 -4.69 11.04
CA GLY A 54 10.71 -5.61 9.90
C GLY A 54 9.89 -5.15 8.69
N THR A 55 8.64 -4.75 8.92
CA THR A 55 7.77 -4.19 7.86
C THR A 55 8.32 -2.88 7.32
N ARG A 56 8.75 -1.96 8.21
CA ARG A 56 9.37 -0.69 7.83
C ARG A 56 10.58 -0.90 6.93
N ARG A 57 11.47 -1.84 7.29
CA ARG A 57 12.64 -2.19 6.47
C ARG A 57 12.25 -2.77 5.11
N ALA A 58 11.23 -3.63 5.07
CA ALA A 58 10.78 -4.26 3.83
C ALA A 58 10.09 -3.27 2.87
N TYR A 59 9.33 -2.31 3.39
CA TYR A 59 8.49 -1.41 2.59
C TYR A 59 9.08 -0.01 2.39
N GLY A 60 10.04 0.42 3.21
CA GLY A 60 10.55 1.79 3.17
C GLY A 60 11.05 2.25 1.80
N SER A 61 11.74 1.39 1.05
CA SER A 61 12.19 1.72 -0.31
C SER A 61 11.02 1.91 -1.29
N TYR A 62 9.90 1.20 -1.10
CA TYR A 62 8.70 1.35 -1.91
C TYR A 62 7.89 2.57 -1.49
N TRP A 63 7.80 2.86 -0.19
CA TRP A 63 7.19 4.09 0.32
C TRP A 63 7.91 5.33 -0.20
N ASN A 64 9.25 5.35 -0.21
CA ASN A 64 10.01 6.46 -0.80
C ASN A 64 9.68 6.68 -2.28
N ARG A 65 9.53 5.60 -3.06
CA ARG A 65 9.11 5.69 -4.47
C ARG A 65 7.67 6.19 -4.60
N ILE A 66 6.76 5.73 -3.74
CA ILE A 66 5.38 6.23 -3.71
C ILE A 66 5.37 7.73 -3.41
N THR A 67 6.11 8.19 -2.40
CA THR A 67 6.24 9.62 -2.08
C THR A 67 6.87 10.41 -3.22
N GLN A 68 7.84 9.86 -3.94
CA GLN A 68 8.44 10.52 -5.10
C GLN A 68 7.43 10.73 -6.23
N HIS A 69 6.55 9.76 -6.49
CA HIS A 69 5.59 9.83 -7.60
C HIS A 69 4.27 10.52 -7.22
N TRP A 70 3.79 10.31 -5.99
CA TRP A 70 2.46 10.70 -5.53
C TRP A 70 2.49 11.46 -4.19
N GLY A 71 3.64 11.97 -3.76
CA GLY A 71 3.80 12.59 -2.45
C GLY A 71 2.73 13.63 -2.13
N ASP A 72 2.41 14.48 -3.10
CA ASP A 72 1.49 15.61 -2.91
C ASP A 72 0.05 15.27 -3.31
N ARG A 73 -0.22 14.01 -3.71
CA ARG A 73 -1.58 13.53 -4.01
C ARG A 73 -2.25 13.05 -2.73
N ARG A 74 -3.55 13.32 -2.61
CA ARG A 74 -4.37 12.80 -1.51
C ARG A 74 -4.59 11.29 -1.66
N LEU A 75 -4.79 10.59 -0.55
CA LEU A 75 -4.94 9.12 -0.57
C LEU A 75 -6.17 8.65 -1.38
N ASP A 76 -7.20 9.48 -1.55
CA ASP A 76 -8.44 9.18 -2.29
C ASP A 76 -8.32 9.37 -3.82
N GLU A 77 -7.26 10.02 -4.30
CA GLU A 77 -7.11 10.34 -5.73
C GLU A 77 -6.63 9.17 -6.60
N PRO A 78 -5.70 8.29 -6.18
CA PRO A 78 -5.19 7.24 -7.05
C PRO A 78 -6.24 6.19 -7.40
N THR A 79 -6.46 6.01 -8.70
CA THR A 79 -7.30 4.92 -9.19
C THR A 79 -6.54 3.58 -9.24
N PRO A 80 -7.24 2.44 -9.27
CA PRO A 80 -6.60 1.14 -9.46
C PRO A 80 -5.75 1.07 -10.74
N SER A 81 -6.16 1.75 -11.81
CA SER A 81 -5.40 1.83 -13.06
C SER A 81 -4.09 2.61 -12.90
N GLN A 82 -4.11 3.71 -12.14
CA GLN A 82 -2.89 4.47 -11.83
C GLN A 82 -1.92 3.66 -10.95
N ILE A 83 -2.42 2.82 -10.04
CA ILE A 83 -1.58 1.86 -9.30
C ILE A 83 -0.91 0.87 -10.26
N LYS A 84 -1.64 0.31 -11.23
CA LYS A 84 -1.05 -0.57 -12.24
C LYS A 84 0.01 0.16 -13.08
N GLN A 85 -0.23 1.41 -13.46
CA GLN A 85 0.75 2.23 -14.19
C GLN A 85 2.02 2.44 -13.35
N LEU A 86 1.89 2.81 -12.08
CA LEU A 86 3.03 2.99 -11.17
C LEU A 86 3.84 1.69 -11.01
N VAL A 87 3.17 0.54 -10.94
CA VAL A 87 3.82 -0.77 -10.92
C VAL A 87 4.68 -0.99 -12.16
N GLU A 88 4.16 -0.71 -13.35
CA GLU A 88 4.93 -0.88 -14.59
C GLU A 88 6.08 0.12 -14.70
N THR A 89 5.90 1.38 -14.31
CA THR A 89 6.98 2.38 -14.24
C THR A 89 8.11 1.95 -13.30
N ILE A 90 7.76 1.45 -12.11
CA ILE A 90 8.77 0.96 -11.17
C ILE A 90 9.46 -0.30 -11.71
N ARG A 91 8.72 -1.17 -12.42
CA ARG A 91 9.25 -2.39 -13.02
C ARG A 91 10.25 -2.11 -14.14
N SER A 92 9.98 -1.14 -15.01
CA SER A 92 10.89 -0.75 -16.10
C SER A 92 12.20 -0.15 -15.59
N ASN A 93 12.15 0.49 -14.41
CA ASN A 93 13.31 1.15 -13.80
C ASN A 93 14.13 0.22 -12.88
N VAL A 94 13.81 -1.07 -12.79
CA VAL A 94 14.61 -2.03 -12.00
C VAL A 94 15.88 -2.40 -12.77
N VAL A 95 17.03 -2.26 -12.10
CA VAL A 95 18.33 -2.71 -12.61
C VAL A 95 18.26 -4.19 -13.02
N VAL A 96 18.49 -4.45 -14.30
CA VAL A 96 18.55 -5.80 -14.86
C VAL A 96 19.91 -6.42 -14.50
N ARG A 97 19.90 -7.44 -13.63
CA ARG A 97 21.07 -8.27 -13.31
C ARG A 97 20.96 -9.62 -14.00
N ARG A 98 22.06 -10.39 -14.08
CA ARG A 98 22.05 -11.76 -14.66
C ARG A 98 21.01 -12.68 -14.02
N ASN A 99 20.68 -12.46 -12.75
CA ASN A 99 19.68 -13.22 -11.99
C ASN A 99 18.32 -12.50 -11.88
N ALA A 100 18.08 -11.46 -12.68
CA ALA A 100 16.85 -10.69 -12.61
C ALA A 100 15.64 -11.53 -13.04
N ARG A 101 14.59 -11.52 -12.22
CA ARG A 101 13.33 -12.24 -12.47
C ARG A 101 12.23 -11.32 -13.01
N GLY A 102 12.59 -10.44 -13.94
CA GLY A 102 11.66 -9.54 -14.63
C GLY A 102 10.88 -8.58 -13.72
N GLY A 103 11.47 -8.16 -12.59
CA GLY A 103 10.88 -7.17 -11.67
C GLY A 103 9.65 -7.61 -10.88
N ARG A 104 9.23 -8.89 -10.96
CA ARG A 104 8.00 -9.38 -10.30
C ARG A 104 8.00 -9.18 -8.78
N SER A 105 9.15 -9.35 -8.14
CA SER A 105 9.29 -9.12 -6.69
C SER A 105 9.07 -7.64 -6.35
N ALA A 106 9.54 -6.72 -7.20
CA ALA A 106 9.36 -5.28 -6.97
C ALA A 106 7.89 -4.88 -7.12
N ALA A 107 7.21 -5.38 -8.16
CA ALA A 107 5.77 -5.19 -8.34
C ALA A 107 4.97 -5.76 -7.16
N GLU A 108 5.33 -6.96 -6.70
CA GLU A 108 4.71 -7.60 -5.55
C GLU A 108 4.84 -6.74 -4.28
N HIS A 109 6.05 -6.29 -3.96
CA HIS A 109 6.32 -5.51 -2.77
C HIS A 109 5.72 -4.11 -2.82
N LEU A 110 5.68 -3.47 -4.00
CA LEU A 110 5.02 -2.17 -4.17
C LEU A 110 3.52 -2.28 -3.86
N ILE A 111 2.84 -3.28 -4.41
CA ILE A 111 1.41 -3.50 -4.13
C ILE A 111 1.20 -3.84 -2.66
N ALA A 112 2.10 -4.62 -2.04
CA ALA A 112 2.03 -4.92 -0.62
C ALA A 112 2.22 -3.66 0.25
N ALA A 113 3.14 -2.77 -0.12
CA ALA A 113 3.39 -1.50 0.56
C ALA A 113 2.20 -0.54 0.44
N LEU A 114 1.59 -0.44 -0.75
CA LEU A 114 0.34 0.32 -0.96
C LEU A 114 -0.81 -0.26 -0.13
N ARG A 115 -1.00 -1.57 -0.14
CA ARG A 115 -2.02 -2.23 0.68
C ARG A 115 -1.78 -2.01 2.18
N CYS A 116 -0.54 -1.90 2.62
CA CYS A 116 -0.21 -1.52 3.99
C CYS A 116 -0.72 -0.11 4.29
N ILE A 117 -0.36 0.88 3.47
CA ILE A 117 -0.83 2.29 3.62
C ILE A 117 -2.36 2.35 3.66
N TYR A 118 -3.02 1.78 2.65
CA TYR A 118 -4.47 1.87 2.53
C TYR A 118 -5.24 1.05 3.58
N ARG A 119 -4.61 0.04 4.19
CA ARG A 119 -5.22 -0.65 5.34
C ARG A 119 -5.26 0.27 6.55
N HIS A 120 -4.13 0.90 6.88
CA HIS A 120 -4.09 1.88 7.96
C HIS A 120 -5.04 3.06 7.68
N ALA A 121 -5.13 3.53 6.42
CA ALA A 121 -6.05 4.61 6.08
C ALA A 121 -7.52 4.23 6.29
N VAL A 122 -7.87 2.95 6.11
CA VAL A 122 -9.21 2.43 6.42
C VAL A 122 -9.39 2.31 7.94
N ASP A 123 -8.40 1.76 8.65
CA ASP A 123 -8.44 1.60 10.10
C ASP A 123 -8.55 2.96 10.83
N ASP A 124 -7.93 4.02 10.27
CA ASP A 124 -7.96 5.40 10.77
C ASP A 124 -9.20 6.19 10.28
N GLY A 125 -10.09 5.58 9.50
CA GLY A 125 -11.32 6.22 9.01
C GLY A 125 -11.11 7.30 7.94
N LEU A 126 -9.95 7.35 7.30
CA LEU A 126 -9.63 8.31 6.23
C LEU A 126 -10.25 7.90 4.88
N ILE A 127 -10.45 6.60 4.66
CA ILE A 127 -11.00 6.02 3.43
C ILE A 127 -11.92 4.85 3.78
N ASP A 128 -13.06 4.75 3.12
CA ASP A 128 -13.94 3.57 3.25
C ASP A 128 -13.30 2.31 2.66
N GLU A 129 -13.60 1.15 3.25
CA GLU A 129 -13.06 -0.13 2.77
C GLU A 129 -13.35 -0.40 1.29
N GLY A 130 -14.57 -0.05 0.82
CA GLY A 130 -14.96 -0.18 -0.60
C GLY A 130 -14.28 0.81 -1.54
N ALA A 131 -13.78 1.93 -1.01
CA ALA A 131 -13.04 2.94 -1.76
C ALA A 131 -11.56 2.58 -1.92
N ASN A 132 -11.01 1.66 -1.12
CA ASN A 132 -9.60 1.24 -1.17
C ASN A 132 -9.17 0.75 -2.59
N PRO A 133 -8.36 1.53 -3.32
CA PRO A 133 -7.97 1.18 -4.69
C PRO A 133 -6.92 0.06 -4.73
N ALA A 134 -6.09 -0.08 -3.69
CA ALA A 134 -5.03 -1.09 -3.63
C ALA A 134 -5.56 -2.53 -3.43
N LYS A 135 -6.75 -2.70 -2.85
CA LYS A 135 -7.44 -4.00 -2.79
C LYS A 135 -7.91 -4.46 -4.17
N LYS A 136 -8.28 -3.53 -5.06
CA LYS A 136 -8.79 -3.80 -6.42
C LYS A 136 -7.70 -4.21 -7.43
N VAL A 137 -6.43 -4.06 -7.05
CA VAL A 137 -5.28 -4.44 -7.91
C VAL A 137 -4.79 -5.83 -7.53
N ALA A 138 -4.72 -6.73 -8.52
CA ALA A 138 -4.19 -8.08 -8.35
C ALA A 138 -2.69 -8.04 -7.99
N LYS A 139 -2.30 -8.81 -6.99
CA LYS A 139 -0.90 -8.97 -6.58
C LYS A 139 -0.23 -10.06 -7.43
N PRO A 140 0.94 -9.82 -8.04
CA PRO A 140 1.66 -10.85 -8.79
C PRO A 140 1.98 -12.08 -7.95
N ARG A 141 1.85 -13.28 -8.55
CA ARG A 141 2.18 -14.54 -7.87
C ARG A 141 3.70 -14.75 -7.80
N ARG A 142 4.17 -15.22 -6.65
CA ARG A 142 5.59 -15.60 -6.47
C ARG A 142 5.96 -16.78 -7.36
N LEU A 143 7.12 -16.68 -7.99
CA LEU A 143 7.75 -17.80 -8.67
C LEU A 143 8.39 -18.73 -7.63
N PRO A 144 8.51 -20.04 -7.93
CA PRO A 144 9.27 -20.96 -7.11
C PRO A 144 10.68 -20.45 -6.81
N SER A 145 11.14 -20.68 -5.58
CA SER A 145 12.50 -20.36 -5.18
C SER A 145 13.49 -21.20 -5.99
N THR A 146 14.56 -20.59 -6.49
CA THR A 146 15.74 -21.35 -6.99
C THR A 146 16.72 -21.69 -5.88
N ARG A 147 16.49 -21.22 -4.65
CA ARG A 147 17.30 -21.62 -3.50
C ARG A 147 17.12 -23.11 -3.28
N ARG A 148 18.23 -23.83 -3.25
CA ARG A 148 18.30 -25.26 -2.93
C ARG A 148 19.07 -25.41 -1.62
N ALA A 149 18.83 -26.52 -0.92
CA ALA A 149 19.69 -26.91 0.18
C ALA A 149 21.13 -27.09 -0.35
N VAL A 150 22.11 -26.70 0.47
CA VAL A 150 23.50 -27.02 0.19
C VAL A 150 23.69 -28.49 0.55
N ALA A 151 24.22 -29.29 -0.37
CA ALA A 151 24.52 -30.70 -0.09
C ALA A 151 25.71 -30.81 0.87
N ASP A 152 25.72 -31.83 1.73
CA ASP A 152 26.76 -32.01 2.75
C ASP A 152 28.17 -32.03 2.16
N THR A 153 28.35 -32.64 0.98
CA THR A 153 29.62 -32.65 0.25
C THR A 153 30.09 -31.25 -0.14
N ARG A 154 29.17 -30.40 -0.61
CA ARG A 154 29.48 -29.00 -0.95
C ARG A 154 29.72 -28.15 0.29
N LEU A 155 29.07 -28.46 1.41
CA LEU A 155 29.31 -27.78 2.67
C LEU A 155 30.70 -28.12 3.23
N ALA A 156 31.12 -29.38 3.14
CA ALA A 156 32.45 -29.84 3.53
C ALA A 156 33.55 -29.14 2.71
N GLU A 157 33.39 -29.05 1.39
CA GLU A 157 34.32 -28.33 0.50
C GLU A 157 34.41 -26.83 0.85
N ILE A 158 33.28 -26.17 1.15
CA ILE A 158 33.27 -24.76 1.56
C ILE A 158 34.05 -24.57 2.86
N ASN A 159 33.85 -25.47 3.84
CA ASN A 159 34.56 -25.40 5.12
C ASN A 159 36.06 -25.66 4.97
N GLU A 160 36.45 -26.62 4.12
CA GLU A 160 37.86 -26.93 3.83
C GLU A 160 38.57 -25.73 3.20
N ILE A 161 37.97 -25.11 2.18
CA ILE A 161 38.56 -23.94 1.53
C ILE A 161 38.63 -22.77 2.52
N ALA A 162 37.55 -22.51 3.27
CA ALA A 162 37.54 -21.42 4.27
C ALA A 162 38.63 -21.60 5.34
N GLY A 163 38.87 -22.84 5.80
CA GLY A 163 39.88 -23.13 6.83
C GLY A 163 41.32 -23.13 6.31
N THR A 164 41.55 -23.38 5.03
CA THR A 164 42.90 -23.44 4.43
C THR A 164 43.34 -22.14 3.74
N THR A 165 42.38 -21.28 3.39
CA THR A 165 42.65 -20.01 2.69
C THR A 165 42.24 -18.78 3.49
N GLY A 166 41.63 -18.97 4.66
CA GLY A 166 41.26 -17.88 5.57
C GLY A 166 42.46 -17.35 6.34
N ASP A 167 42.79 -16.07 6.15
CA ASP A 167 43.77 -15.33 6.94
C ASP A 167 43.08 -14.73 8.18
N ASP A 168 42.48 -15.60 9.00
CA ASP A 168 41.79 -15.23 10.24
C ASP A 168 42.63 -15.67 11.45
N PRO A 169 43.50 -14.80 12.01
CA PRO A 169 44.51 -15.18 13.01
C PRO A 169 43.93 -15.39 14.42
N ALA A 170 42.60 -15.46 14.59
CA ALA A 170 41.93 -15.52 15.88
C ALA A 170 40.87 -16.63 16.00
N LEU A 171 40.98 -17.72 15.22
CA LEU A 171 40.24 -18.96 15.45
C LEU A 171 41.04 -19.96 16.28
#